data_AF-A0A496WY04-F1
#
_entry.id   AF-A0A496WY04-F1
#
_cell.length_a   1.000
_cell.length_b   1.000
_cell.length_c   1.000
_cell.angle_alpha   90.00
_cell.angle_beta   90.00
_cell.angle_gamma   90.00
#
_symmetry.space_group_name_H-M   'P 1'
#
loop_
_entity.id
_entity.type
_entity.pdbx_description
1 polymer ?
#
loop_
_entity_poly.entity_id
_entity_poly.type
_entity_poly.pdbx_seq_one_letter_code
_entity_poly.pdbx_strand_id
1 'polypeptide(L)'
;MGIPAIGVGRHLGESRAEASWIVSASSGKPSGYDQSNYHEALFSRHEILRNGPDLRKLLDGNIQETPAQSKPPAPALPTRLKSSPLPTSIGITHNSINTDYRIAGIDLAWISEKNGSGIAIGLLSDKQITLEELHCGVIGLGNVTDLLDRTHNLRGVAVDAPLIIENRKGARPCEEALNKVYRAKWAGCYPSNQTLYPEASSVKLSKWLDIQGMPHLALGNESGWQIECYPHPALIELFGLEKRHKYKKGTSIEKRQGQIQLAEYIQSLCSSSTLSLKIPDAFTAFLNSEHIQGLSGQGLKHNEDALDAIICLYIAGLYAIGKEMAVFGDSEKGYIVVPMGR
;
A
#
# COMPACT_ATOMS: atom_id res chain seq x y z
N MET A 1 25.77 21.53 16.29
CA MET A 1 25.68 20.24 15.60
C MET A 1 24.60 20.38 14.56
N GLY A 2 24.86 19.97 13.32
CA GLY A 2 23.87 20.18 12.24
C GLY A 2 24.24 19.42 10.98
N ILE A 3 23.80 18.17 10.92
CA ILE A 3 23.50 17.52 9.64
C ILE A 3 22.05 17.03 9.75
N PRO A 4 21.17 17.34 8.79
CA PRO A 4 19.83 16.79 8.75
C PRO A 4 19.92 15.27 8.56
N ALA A 5 19.53 14.49 9.57
CA ALA A 5 19.61 13.04 9.50
C ALA A 5 18.28 12.45 9.01
N ILE A 6 18.10 12.35 7.69
CA ILE A 6 17.25 11.28 7.15
C ILE A 6 18.15 10.04 7.03
N GLY A 7 18.02 9.11 7.96
CA GLY A 7 18.53 7.72 7.78
C GLY A 7 19.76 7.29 8.58
N VAL A 8 20.41 8.15 9.37
CA VAL A 8 21.62 7.75 10.13
C VAL A 8 21.28 6.91 11.37
N GLY A 9 20.19 7.20 12.09
CA GLY A 9 19.76 6.40 13.25
C GLY A 9 19.50 4.93 12.93
N ARG A 10 19.14 4.64 11.66
CA ARG A 10 18.87 3.26 11.18
C ARG A 10 20.14 2.40 11.07
N HIS A 11 21.34 3.00 11.07
CA HIS A 11 22.62 2.29 10.99
C HIS A 11 23.22 1.96 12.37
N LEU A 12 22.71 2.55 13.46
CA LEU A 12 23.28 2.41 14.81
C LEU A 12 22.50 1.43 15.72
N GLY A 13 21.41 0.85 15.20
CA GLY A 13 20.53 -0.08 15.93
C GLY A 13 19.49 0.63 16.80
N GLU A 14 18.32 0.02 16.95
CA GLU A 14 17.28 0.52 17.85
C GLU A 14 17.78 0.36 19.29
N SER A 15 17.94 1.50 19.99
CA SER A 15 18.28 1.60 21.43
C SER A 15 19.76 1.74 21.82
N ARG A 16 20.54 2.55 21.10
CA ARG A 16 21.81 3.10 21.62
C ARG A 16 21.64 4.56 22.01
N ALA A 17 21.87 4.90 23.27
CA ALA A 17 21.71 6.26 23.80
C ALA A 17 22.64 7.26 23.07
N GLU A 18 23.75 6.79 22.53
CA GLU A 18 24.73 7.51 21.73
C GLU A 18 24.14 8.05 20.40
N ALA A 19 23.05 7.46 19.90
CA ALA A 19 22.34 7.98 18.73
C ALA A 19 21.64 9.32 19.01
N SER A 20 21.41 9.67 20.28
CA SER A 20 20.95 11.01 20.69
C SER A 20 21.99 12.11 20.46
N TRP A 21 23.24 11.79 20.09
CA TRP A 21 24.21 12.82 19.72
C TRP A 21 23.91 13.47 18.37
N ILE A 22 23.01 12.88 17.58
CA ILE A 22 22.55 13.41 16.29
C ILE A 22 21.34 14.30 16.52
N VAL A 23 21.56 15.61 16.43
CA VAL A 23 20.53 16.61 16.67
C VAL A 23 20.08 17.29 15.39
N SER A 24 18.82 17.73 15.38
CA SER A 24 18.28 18.56 14.31
C SER A 24 19.06 19.88 14.20
N ALA A 25 19.41 20.25 12.97
CA ALA A 25 20.16 21.47 12.68
C ALA A 25 19.38 22.75 13.06
N SER A 26 18.05 22.71 13.08
CA SER A 26 17.20 23.86 13.40
C SER A 26 16.89 24.00 14.89
N SER A 27 16.82 22.89 15.61
CA SER A 27 16.41 22.88 17.03
C SER A 27 17.55 22.58 18.01
N GLY A 28 18.68 22.07 17.51
CA GLY A 28 19.78 21.61 18.35
C GLY A 28 19.42 20.41 19.25
N LYS A 29 18.26 19.79 19.05
CA LYS A 29 17.75 18.66 19.84
C LYS A 29 17.64 17.38 19.01
N PRO A 30 17.83 16.20 19.63
CA PRO A 30 17.57 14.90 18.98
C PRO A 30 16.11 14.81 18.55
N SER A 31 15.85 14.38 17.32
CA SER A 31 14.48 14.14 16.83
C SER A 31 14.13 12.67 17.00
N GLY A 32 12.98 12.38 17.61
CA GLY A 32 12.50 11.00 17.80
C GLY A 32 12.98 10.33 19.09
N TYR A 33 13.58 11.10 20.02
CA TYR A 33 13.93 10.64 21.36
C TYR A 33 13.22 11.52 22.39
N ASP A 34 12.70 10.90 23.45
CA ASP A 34 12.25 11.63 24.64
C ASP A 34 13.46 12.28 25.35
N GLN A 35 13.28 13.45 25.97
CA GLN A 35 14.33 14.14 26.70
C GLN A 35 14.94 13.29 27.82
N SER A 36 14.13 12.44 28.45
CA SER A 36 14.56 11.47 29.46
C SER A 36 15.55 10.43 28.92
N ASN A 37 15.64 10.27 27.60
CA ASN A 37 16.51 9.30 26.92
C ASN A 37 17.73 9.98 26.26
N TYR A 38 18.02 11.24 26.59
CA TYR A 38 19.21 11.92 26.09
C TYR A 38 20.45 11.42 26.83
N HIS A 39 21.49 11.10 26.08
CA HIS A 39 22.76 10.71 26.68
C HIS A 39 23.42 11.91 27.36
N GLU A 40 23.87 11.78 28.60
CA GLU A 40 24.40 12.90 29.42
C GLU A 40 25.56 13.66 28.75
N ALA A 41 26.42 12.93 28.02
CA ALA A 41 27.52 13.52 27.24
C ALA A 41 27.09 14.54 26.16
N LEU A 42 25.81 14.59 25.79
CA LEU A 42 25.25 15.60 24.86
C LEU A 42 25.52 17.03 25.36
N PHE A 43 25.55 17.23 26.68
CA PHE A 43 25.67 18.53 27.31
C PHE A 43 27.10 18.91 27.71
N SER A 44 28.05 17.98 27.58
CA SER A 44 29.43 18.14 28.10
C SER A 44 30.48 18.40 27.03
N ARG A 45 30.14 18.43 25.73
CA ARG A 45 31.09 18.69 24.64
C ARG A 45 30.75 19.97 23.87
N HIS A 46 31.75 20.84 23.71
CA HIS A 46 31.63 22.13 23.02
C HIS A 46 31.92 22.06 21.51
N GLU A 47 32.39 20.92 21.01
CA GLU A 47 32.80 20.77 19.61
C GLU A 47 31.65 20.26 18.73
N ILE A 48 31.42 20.96 17.61
CA ILE A 48 30.28 20.74 16.71
C ILE A 48 30.77 20.19 15.38
N LEU A 49 30.50 18.91 15.11
CA LEU A 49 30.76 18.29 13.81
C LEU A 49 29.71 18.75 12.78
N ARG A 50 30.17 19.11 11.58
CA ARG A 50 29.33 19.72 10.53
C ARG A 50 29.22 18.88 9.25
N ASN A 51 29.99 17.81 9.11
CA ASN A 51 29.95 16.95 7.93
C ASN A 51 30.16 15.47 8.30
N GLY A 52 29.71 14.57 7.41
CA GLY A 52 29.78 13.12 7.61
C GLY A 52 31.21 12.54 7.67
N PRO A 53 32.20 13.06 6.91
CA PRO A 53 33.59 12.64 7.05
C PRO A 53 34.20 12.83 8.44
N ASP A 54 33.93 13.96 9.10
CA ASP A 54 34.44 14.23 10.46
C ASP A 54 33.79 13.33 11.51
N LEU A 55 32.50 13.00 11.32
CA LEU A 55 31.79 12.02 12.14
C LEU A 55 32.39 10.62 12.02
N ARG A 56 32.77 10.20 10.81
CA ARG A 56 33.43 8.90 10.58
C ARG A 56 34.79 8.82 11.28
N LYS A 57 35.62 9.86 11.16
CA LYS A 57 36.91 9.93 11.89
C LYS A 57 36.76 9.80 13.40
N LEU A 58 35.68 10.34 13.98
CA LEU A 58 35.44 10.26 15.43
C LEU A 58 34.95 8.87 15.87
N LEU A 59 34.16 8.17 15.04
CA LEU A 59 33.67 6.82 15.31
C LEU A 59 34.76 5.76 15.14
N ASP A 60 35.64 5.94 14.16
CA ASP A 60 36.77 5.03 13.91
C ASP A 60 37.85 5.09 15.00
N GLY A 61 37.86 6.16 15.81
CA GLY A 61 38.80 6.34 16.92
C GLY A 61 38.42 5.62 18.23
N ASN A 62 37.26 4.96 18.31
CA ASN A 62 36.69 4.47 19.57
C ASN A 62 36.13 3.03 19.52
N ILE A 63 36.80 2.14 18.78
CA ILE A 63 36.51 0.70 18.85
C ILE A 63 37.53 0.03 19.77
N GLN A 64 37.15 -0.16 21.04
CA GLN A 64 37.63 -1.30 21.82
C GLN A 64 36.54 -2.37 21.81
N GLU A 65 36.88 -3.54 21.29
CA GLU A 65 36.02 -4.71 21.21
C GLU A 65 35.56 -5.19 22.59
N THR A 66 34.30 -5.60 22.70
CA THR A 66 33.78 -6.40 23.83
C THR A 66 33.16 -7.70 23.30
N PRO A 67 33.29 -8.84 24.01
CA PRO A 67 33.14 -10.16 23.42
C PRO A 67 31.69 -10.65 23.34
N ALA A 68 31.44 -11.50 22.34
CA ALA A 68 30.15 -12.09 22.03
C ALA A 68 29.60 -13.01 23.15
N GLN A 69 28.32 -12.83 23.50
CA GLN A 69 27.55 -13.79 24.29
C GLN A 69 26.78 -14.76 23.39
N SER A 70 26.74 -16.02 23.83
CA SER A 70 26.23 -17.18 23.11
C SER A 70 24.70 -17.21 22.97
N LYS A 71 24.26 -17.79 21.85
CA LYS A 71 22.87 -17.93 21.43
C LYS A 71 22.20 -19.12 22.14
N PRO A 72 20.97 -19.01 22.68
CA PRO A 72 20.26 -20.16 23.23
C PRO A 72 19.73 -21.10 22.12
N PRO A 73 19.55 -22.40 22.41
CA PRO A 73 19.18 -23.39 21.41
C PRO A 73 17.73 -23.25 20.94
N ALA A 74 17.49 -23.66 19.68
CA ALA A 74 16.21 -23.61 19.02
C ALA A 74 15.19 -24.59 19.63
N PRO A 75 13.91 -24.21 19.79
CA PRO A 75 12.87 -25.14 20.21
C PRO A 75 12.48 -26.08 19.05
N ALA A 76 12.15 -27.32 19.41
CA ALA A 76 11.79 -28.39 18.49
C ALA A 76 10.45 -28.15 17.75
N LEU A 77 10.36 -28.68 16.52
CA LEU A 77 9.18 -28.61 15.65
C LEU A 77 7.94 -29.26 16.30
N PRO A 78 6.75 -28.64 16.21
CA PRO A 78 5.50 -29.35 16.42
C PRO A 78 5.12 -30.16 15.19
N THR A 79 4.61 -31.35 15.46
CA THR A 79 4.06 -32.34 14.54
C THR A 79 2.87 -31.80 13.72
N ARG A 80 2.85 -32.27 12.46
CA ARG A 80 1.89 -32.03 11.38
C ARG A 80 0.43 -32.21 11.83
N LEU A 81 -0.30 -31.10 11.96
CA LEU A 81 -1.77 -31.11 12.05
C LEU A 81 -2.39 -31.07 10.65
N LYS A 82 -3.45 -31.86 10.48
CA LYS A 82 -4.13 -32.17 9.22
C LYS A 82 -4.72 -30.93 8.56
N SER A 83 -4.73 -31.00 7.23
CA SER A 83 -5.25 -30.05 6.23
C SER A 83 -6.54 -29.33 6.62
N SER A 84 -6.50 -28.00 6.60
CA SER A 84 -7.68 -27.12 6.53
C SER A 84 -8.00 -26.79 5.06
N PRO A 85 -9.28 -26.51 4.73
CA PRO A 85 -9.78 -26.59 3.35
C PRO A 85 -9.34 -25.42 2.46
N LEU A 86 -9.32 -25.68 1.14
CA LEU A 86 -9.04 -24.74 0.05
C LEU A 86 -10.03 -23.55 0.01
N PRO A 87 -9.67 -22.42 -0.64
CA PRO A 87 -10.53 -21.24 -0.75
C PRO A 87 -11.86 -21.57 -1.43
N THR A 88 -12.95 -21.05 -0.84
CA THR A 88 -14.30 -21.17 -1.38
C THR A 88 -14.46 -20.24 -2.57
N SER A 89 -14.64 -20.80 -3.76
CA SER A 89 -15.05 -20.05 -4.95
C SER A 89 -16.55 -19.74 -4.85
N ILE A 90 -16.90 -18.46 -4.94
CA ILE A 90 -18.29 -18.00 -4.94
C ILE A 90 -18.64 -17.70 -6.41
N GLY A 91 -19.49 -18.53 -7.01
CA GLY A 91 -20.10 -18.27 -8.31
C GLY A 91 -21.53 -17.77 -8.13
N ILE A 92 -21.86 -16.59 -8.67
CA ILE A 92 -23.21 -16.00 -8.52
C ILE A 92 -23.71 -15.48 -9.87
N THR A 93 -24.98 -15.77 -10.14
CA THR A 93 -25.78 -15.24 -11.26
C THR A 93 -26.48 -13.95 -10.84
N HIS A 94 -26.20 -12.84 -11.52
CA HIS A 94 -26.85 -11.53 -11.29
C HIS A 94 -28.09 -11.37 -12.17
N ASN A 95 -29.21 -10.95 -11.57
CA ASN A 95 -30.42 -10.50 -12.29
C ASN A 95 -30.29 -8.99 -12.51
N SER A 96 -30.14 -8.58 -13.76
CA SER A 96 -29.78 -7.21 -14.17
C SER A 96 -30.94 -6.22 -14.02
N ILE A 97 -30.84 -5.29 -13.07
CA ILE A 97 -31.41 -3.95 -13.27
C ILE A 97 -30.25 -3.08 -13.76
N ASN A 98 -30.34 -2.69 -15.03
CA ASN A 98 -29.33 -1.94 -15.77
C ASN A 98 -29.35 -0.47 -15.33
N THR A 99 -28.58 -0.13 -14.30
CA THR A 99 -28.34 1.26 -13.91
C THR A 99 -26.86 1.47 -13.80
N ASP A 100 -26.33 2.40 -14.59
CA ASP A 100 -24.94 2.83 -14.47
C ASP A 100 -24.69 3.41 -13.07
N TYR A 101 -23.58 3.03 -12.45
CA TYR A 101 -23.18 3.55 -11.15
C TYR A 101 -21.68 3.77 -11.08
N ARG A 102 -21.27 4.61 -10.13
CA ARG A 102 -19.85 4.90 -9.91
C ARG A 102 -19.26 3.96 -8.91
N ILE A 103 -18.00 3.62 -9.13
CA ILE A 103 -17.15 2.93 -8.18
C ILE A 103 -15.79 3.63 -8.13
N ALA A 104 -15.05 3.40 -7.05
CA ALA A 104 -13.74 4.00 -6.83
C ALA A 104 -12.66 2.94 -6.55
N GLY A 105 -11.45 3.22 -7.03
CA GLY A 105 -10.22 2.53 -6.68
C GLY A 105 -9.26 3.48 -6.00
N ILE A 106 -8.67 3.06 -4.87
CA ILE A 106 -7.84 3.93 -4.03
C ILE A 106 -6.50 3.24 -3.73
N ASP A 107 -5.39 3.84 -4.16
CA ASP A 107 -4.06 3.59 -3.59
C ASP A 107 -3.87 4.50 -2.39
N LEU A 108 -4.17 3.99 -1.19
CA LEU A 108 -4.22 4.81 0.01
C LEU A 108 -2.84 4.90 0.65
N ALA A 109 -2.38 6.13 0.87
CA ALA A 109 -1.17 6.35 1.65
C ALA A 109 -1.31 5.83 3.09
N TRP A 110 -0.36 4.97 3.51
CA TRP A 110 -0.25 4.45 4.87
C TRP A 110 -0.27 5.53 5.97
N ILE A 111 0.31 6.70 5.68
CA ILE A 111 0.24 7.90 6.53
C ILE A 111 -0.29 9.04 5.66
N SER A 112 -1.62 9.11 5.54
CA SER A 112 -2.30 10.01 4.60
C SER A 112 -2.02 11.49 4.85
N GLU A 113 -1.73 11.89 6.09
CA GLU A 113 -1.39 13.28 6.43
C GLU A 113 -0.02 13.73 5.93
N LYS A 114 0.84 12.80 5.47
CA LYS A 114 2.20 13.10 5.01
C LYS A 114 2.46 12.71 3.57
N ASN A 115 1.77 11.69 3.08
CA ASN A 115 1.98 11.14 1.75
C ASN A 115 0.66 11.20 0.96
N GLY A 116 0.78 11.45 -0.34
CA GLY A 116 -0.37 11.50 -1.23
C GLY A 116 -0.92 10.12 -1.56
N SER A 117 -2.22 10.05 -1.75
CA SER A 117 -2.96 8.87 -2.23
C SER A 117 -3.33 9.04 -3.71
N GLY A 118 -3.53 7.92 -4.40
CA GLY A 118 -4.13 7.86 -5.73
C GLY A 118 -5.61 7.47 -5.63
N ILE A 119 -6.49 8.14 -6.37
CA ILE A 119 -7.93 7.89 -6.39
C ILE A 119 -8.42 7.93 -7.82
N ALA A 120 -9.02 6.83 -8.28
CA ALA A 120 -9.66 6.73 -9.58
C ALA A 120 -11.15 6.48 -9.38
N ILE A 121 -12.00 7.25 -10.04
CA ILE A 121 -13.45 7.07 -10.03
C ILE A 121 -13.88 6.72 -11.45
N GLY A 122 -14.70 5.67 -11.57
CA GLY A 122 -15.20 5.22 -12.87
C GLY A 122 -16.69 4.95 -12.85
N LEU A 123 -17.32 5.19 -13.99
CA LEU A 123 -18.69 4.79 -14.28
C LEU A 123 -18.68 3.36 -14.80
N LEU A 124 -19.33 2.45 -14.09
CA LEU A 124 -19.56 1.09 -14.54
C LEU A 124 -20.91 1.02 -15.25
N SER A 125 -20.88 0.52 -16.48
CA SER A 125 -22.04 0.25 -17.33
C SER A 125 -21.86 -1.13 -17.96
N ASP A 126 -22.76 -2.07 -17.64
CA ASP A 126 -22.65 -3.48 -18.01
C ASP A 126 -21.25 -4.08 -17.72
N LYS A 127 -20.48 -4.40 -18.76
CA LYS A 127 -19.12 -4.94 -18.71
C LYS A 127 -18.07 -3.94 -19.20
N GLN A 128 -18.35 -2.65 -19.05
CA GLN A 128 -17.39 -1.59 -19.32
C GLN A 128 -17.28 -0.66 -18.13
N ILE A 129 -16.05 -0.37 -17.74
CA ILE A 129 -15.75 0.69 -16.78
C ILE A 129 -15.06 1.85 -17.50
N THR A 130 -15.64 3.04 -17.40
CA THR A 130 -15.07 4.27 -17.96
C THR A 130 -14.48 5.11 -16.85
N LEU A 131 -13.18 5.42 -16.93
CA LEU A 131 -12.53 6.35 -16.00
C LEU A 131 -13.11 7.76 -16.19
N GLU A 132 -13.62 8.36 -15.11
CA GLU A 132 -14.21 9.70 -15.12
C GLU A 132 -13.39 10.73 -14.33
N GLU A 133 -12.77 10.32 -13.22
CA GLU A 133 -11.86 11.16 -12.44
C GLU A 133 -10.61 10.37 -12.04
N LEU A 134 -9.47 11.07 -12.01
CA LEU A 134 -8.20 10.53 -11.54
C LEU A 134 -7.45 11.62 -10.77
N HIS A 135 -7.24 11.37 -9.49
CA HIS A 135 -6.56 12.27 -8.55
C HIS A 135 -5.30 11.58 -8.03
N CYS A 136 -4.16 12.26 -8.11
CA CYS A 136 -2.89 11.77 -7.59
C CYS A 136 -2.32 12.76 -6.56
N GLY A 137 -1.60 12.25 -5.58
CA GLY A 137 -1.00 13.12 -4.56
C GLY A 137 -2.01 13.67 -3.55
N VAL A 138 -3.16 13.02 -3.35
CA VAL A 138 -4.20 13.50 -2.42
C VAL A 138 -3.74 13.30 -0.97
N ILE A 139 -3.39 14.40 -0.31
CA ILE A 139 -2.91 14.41 1.09
C ILE A 139 -4.10 14.62 2.03
N GLY A 140 -4.11 13.86 3.12
CA GLY A 140 -5.09 13.97 4.21
C GLY A 140 -6.32 13.11 3.98
N LEU A 141 -6.74 12.39 5.02
CA LEU A 141 -7.90 11.48 4.90
C LEU A 141 -9.20 12.24 4.61
N GLY A 142 -9.35 13.47 5.13
CA GLY A 142 -10.50 14.32 4.86
C GLY A 142 -10.70 14.62 3.37
N ASN A 143 -9.61 14.94 2.65
CA ASN A 143 -9.69 15.16 1.20
C ASN A 143 -10.07 13.88 0.44
N VAL A 144 -9.65 12.71 0.91
CA VAL A 144 -10.08 11.42 0.32
C VAL A 144 -11.59 11.25 0.52
N THR A 145 -12.10 11.46 1.74
CA THR A 145 -13.53 11.29 2.02
C THR A 145 -14.40 12.34 1.30
N ASP A 146 -13.94 13.58 1.18
CA ASP A 146 -14.66 14.65 0.46
C ASP A 146 -14.81 14.33 -1.04
N LEU A 147 -13.77 13.72 -1.65
CA LEU A 147 -13.83 13.24 -3.04
C LEU A 147 -14.85 12.11 -3.21
N LEU A 148 -14.94 11.20 -2.25
CA LEU A 148 -15.90 10.10 -2.32
C LEU A 148 -17.33 10.58 -2.05
N ASP A 149 -17.53 11.46 -1.05
CA ASP A 149 -18.83 11.99 -0.65
C ASP A 149 -19.52 12.79 -1.77
N ARG A 150 -18.74 13.61 -2.50
CA ARG A 150 -19.26 14.37 -3.64
C ARG A 150 -19.55 13.50 -4.88
N THR A 151 -19.13 12.23 -4.88
CA THR A 151 -19.29 11.35 -6.04
C THR A 151 -20.71 10.80 -6.10
N HIS A 152 -21.52 11.37 -6.99
CA HIS A 152 -22.91 10.96 -7.14
C HIS A 152 -23.05 9.50 -7.60
N ASN A 153 -23.93 8.74 -6.92
CA ASN A 153 -24.20 7.32 -7.17
C ASN A 153 -22.96 6.43 -7.05
N LEU A 154 -22.06 6.74 -6.09
CA LEU A 154 -20.98 5.84 -5.70
C LEU A 154 -21.56 4.62 -4.97
N ARG A 155 -21.21 3.41 -5.44
CA ARG A 155 -21.74 2.13 -4.91
C ARG A 155 -20.65 1.18 -4.45
N GLY A 156 -19.38 1.46 -4.71
CA GLY A 156 -18.32 0.51 -4.46
C GLY A 156 -16.95 1.15 -4.34
N VAL A 157 -16.16 0.71 -3.37
CA VAL A 157 -14.79 1.20 -3.17
C VAL A 157 -13.82 0.04 -2.95
N ALA A 158 -12.80 -0.07 -3.79
CA ALA A 158 -11.64 -0.94 -3.57
C ALA A 158 -10.45 -0.13 -3.09
N VAL A 159 -9.82 -0.56 -1.99
CA VAL A 159 -8.73 0.18 -1.33
C VAL A 159 -7.49 -0.71 -1.23
N ASP A 160 -6.35 -0.26 -1.74
CA ASP A 160 -5.02 -0.85 -1.47
C ASP A 160 -4.52 -0.40 -0.09
N ALA A 161 -5.21 -0.87 0.96
CA ALA A 161 -4.75 -0.76 2.33
C ALA A 161 -5.55 -1.67 3.28
N PRO A 162 -4.96 -2.06 4.42
CA PRO A 162 -5.64 -2.81 5.46
C PRO A 162 -6.91 -2.12 5.98
N LEU A 163 -8.10 -2.64 5.69
CA LEU A 163 -9.36 -2.02 6.15
C LEU A 163 -9.71 -2.40 7.59
N ILE A 164 -9.28 -3.57 8.04
CA ILE A 164 -9.49 -4.07 9.40
C ILE A 164 -8.13 -4.46 9.99
N ILE A 165 -7.79 -3.89 11.15
CA ILE A 165 -6.55 -4.16 11.91
C ILE A 165 -6.87 -4.31 13.40
N GLU A 166 -7.14 -5.53 13.85
CA GLU A 166 -7.45 -5.82 15.26
C GLU A 166 -6.23 -6.31 16.05
N ASN A 167 -5.24 -6.86 15.37
CA ASN A 167 -4.07 -7.45 16.00
C ASN A 167 -3.08 -6.38 16.50
N ARG A 168 -2.60 -6.56 17.74
CA ARG A 168 -1.62 -5.65 18.34
C ARG A 168 -0.24 -5.73 17.65
N LYS A 169 0.21 -6.96 17.32
CA LYS A 169 1.51 -7.28 16.70
C LYS A 169 1.33 -8.44 15.71
N GLY A 170 2.37 -8.72 14.92
CA GLY A 170 2.37 -9.82 13.96
C GLY A 170 1.57 -9.51 12.69
N ALA A 171 1.35 -10.54 11.87
CA ALA A 171 0.54 -10.47 10.66
C ALA A 171 -0.93 -10.80 10.98
N ARG A 172 -1.85 -10.26 10.17
CA ARG A 172 -3.26 -10.65 10.20
C ARG A 172 -3.43 -12.06 9.59
N PRO A 173 -4.45 -12.84 9.99
CA PRO A 173 -4.71 -14.16 9.40
C PRO A 173 -4.85 -14.13 7.87
N CYS A 174 -5.48 -13.09 7.31
CA CYS A 174 -5.59 -12.87 5.86
C CYS A 174 -4.22 -12.72 5.18
N GLU A 175 -3.30 -11.98 5.80
CA GLU A 175 -1.94 -11.75 5.29
C GLU A 175 -1.11 -13.03 5.33
N GLU A 176 -1.26 -13.85 6.37
CA GLU A 176 -0.62 -15.17 6.44
C GLU A 176 -1.14 -16.11 5.36
N ALA A 177 -2.47 -16.14 5.15
CA ALA A 177 -3.11 -16.95 4.13
C ALA A 177 -2.66 -16.52 2.72
N LEU A 178 -2.67 -15.21 2.42
CA LEU A 178 -2.18 -14.66 1.16
C LEU A 178 -0.70 -15.00 0.93
N ASN A 179 0.11 -14.86 1.98
CA ASN A 179 1.55 -15.13 1.89
C ASN A 179 1.88 -16.60 1.59
N LYS A 180 1.03 -17.55 1.98
CA LYS A 180 1.21 -18.97 1.59
C LYS A 180 1.12 -19.15 0.07
N VAL A 181 0.37 -18.31 -0.62
CA VAL A 181 0.16 -18.39 -2.08
C VAL A 181 1.17 -17.51 -2.82
N TYR A 182 1.33 -16.24 -2.41
CA TYR A 182 2.01 -15.23 -3.22
C TYR A 182 3.44 -14.91 -2.80
N ARG A 183 3.94 -15.42 -1.66
CA ARG A 183 5.32 -15.15 -1.22
C ARG A 183 6.36 -15.68 -2.22
N ALA A 184 6.15 -16.89 -2.76
CA ALA A 184 7.04 -17.46 -3.79
C ALA A 184 7.05 -16.64 -5.09
N LYS A 185 5.93 -15.97 -5.41
CA LYS A 185 5.78 -15.04 -6.54
C LYS A 185 6.26 -13.62 -6.23
N TRP A 186 6.87 -13.37 -5.06
CA TRP A 186 7.33 -12.06 -4.58
C TRP A 186 6.23 -11.01 -4.40
N ALA A 187 4.97 -11.44 -4.32
CA ALA A 187 3.78 -10.61 -4.12
C ALA A 187 3.13 -10.86 -2.75
N GLY A 188 3.93 -11.26 -1.77
CA GLY A 188 3.48 -11.34 -0.38
C GLY A 188 3.33 -9.96 0.27
N CYS A 189 2.34 -9.81 1.14
CA CYS A 189 2.12 -8.59 1.91
C CYS A 189 2.95 -8.57 3.21
N TYR A 190 3.25 -7.36 3.68
CA TYR A 190 3.85 -7.14 4.99
C TYR A 190 2.79 -7.20 6.09
N PRO A 191 3.19 -7.49 7.34
CA PRO A 191 2.28 -7.47 8.47
C PRO A 191 1.68 -6.09 8.72
N SER A 192 0.35 -6.04 8.91
CA SER A 192 -0.34 -4.86 9.41
C SER A 192 -0.81 -5.12 10.83
N ASN A 193 -0.51 -4.19 11.75
CA ASN A 193 -0.88 -4.30 13.15
C ASN A 193 -0.89 -2.92 13.83
N GLN A 194 -1.53 -2.83 14.98
CA GLN A 194 -1.69 -1.58 15.71
C GLN A 194 -0.37 -1.01 16.28
N THR A 195 0.69 -1.81 16.40
CA THR A 195 2.02 -1.30 16.78
C THR A 195 2.68 -0.54 15.64
N LEU A 196 2.55 -1.04 14.40
CA LEU A 196 3.12 -0.40 13.20
C LEU A 196 2.26 0.75 12.70
N TYR A 197 0.94 0.57 12.75
CA TYR A 197 -0.05 1.50 12.22
C TYR A 197 -1.14 1.79 13.27
N PRO A 198 -0.79 2.47 14.37
CA PRO A 198 -1.79 2.90 15.34
C PRO A 198 -2.74 3.89 14.66
N GLU A 199 -4.05 3.72 14.86
CA GLU A 199 -5.07 4.61 14.31
C GLU A 199 -4.97 4.79 12.78
N ALA A 200 -4.67 3.69 12.08
CA ALA A 200 -4.45 3.65 10.63
C ALA A 200 -5.54 4.38 9.84
N SER A 201 -5.13 5.25 8.90
CA SER A 201 -6.06 5.99 8.04
C SER A 201 -7.00 5.09 7.26
N SER A 202 -6.53 3.90 6.85
CA SER A 202 -7.33 2.90 6.13
C SER A 202 -8.48 2.35 6.96
N VAL A 203 -8.26 2.10 8.26
CA VAL A 203 -9.30 1.65 9.19
C VAL A 203 -10.31 2.78 9.45
N LYS A 204 -9.85 4.04 9.52
CA LYS A 204 -10.74 5.20 9.63
C LYS A 204 -11.59 5.42 8.38
N LEU A 205 -10.98 5.30 7.19
CA LEU A 205 -11.67 5.33 5.91
C LEU A 205 -12.74 4.23 5.86
N SER A 206 -12.38 3.01 6.27
CA SER A 206 -13.28 1.87 6.28
C SER A 206 -14.52 2.08 7.15
N LYS A 207 -14.34 2.62 8.37
CA LYS A 207 -15.45 2.99 9.26
C LYS A 207 -16.32 4.09 8.66
N TRP A 208 -15.72 5.07 8.00
CA TRP A 208 -16.47 6.11 7.30
C TRP A 208 -17.31 5.52 6.15
N LEU A 209 -16.74 4.62 5.34
CA LEU A 209 -17.45 3.91 4.27
C LEU A 209 -18.63 3.08 4.82
N ASP A 210 -18.44 2.41 5.95
CA ASP A 210 -19.52 1.65 6.61
C ASP A 210 -20.69 2.56 7.01
N ILE A 211 -20.40 3.74 7.57
CA ILE A 211 -21.41 4.78 7.89
C ILE A 211 -22.13 5.27 6.63
N GLN A 212 -21.45 5.32 5.48
CA GLN A 212 -22.04 5.67 4.18
C GLN A 212 -22.86 4.52 3.54
N GLY A 213 -23.09 3.42 4.26
CA GLY A 213 -23.84 2.28 3.74
C GLY A 213 -23.06 1.42 2.75
N MET A 214 -21.73 1.41 2.87
CA MET A 214 -20.83 0.52 2.13
C MET A 214 -20.21 -0.53 3.07
N PRO A 215 -20.97 -1.54 3.49
CA PRO A 215 -20.46 -2.63 4.31
C PRO A 215 -19.38 -3.45 3.60
N HIS A 216 -18.56 -4.15 4.39
CA HIS A 216 -17.51 -5.04 3.90
C HIS A 216 -18.07 -6.19 3.08
N LEU A 217 -17.44 -6.47 1.92
CA LEU A 217 -17.70 -7.66 1.09
C LEU A 217 -19.17 -7.86 0.67
N ALA A 218 -20.00 -6.82 0.74
CA ALA A 218 -21.39 -6.93 0.32
C ALA A 218 -21.52 -7.14 -1.20
N LEU A 219 -22.48 -7.97 -1.56
CA LEU A 219 -22.78 -8.36 -2.94
C LEU A 219 -24.18 -7.90 -3.32
N GLY A 220 -24.37 -7.49 -4.57
CA GLY A 220 -25.65 -7.06 -5.11
C GLY A 220 -25.76 -5.54 -5.32
N ASN A 221 -26.76 -5.13 -6.09
CA ASN A 221 -26.87 -3.77 -6.63
C ASN A 221 -27.52 -2.77 -5.65
N GLU A 222 -28.12 -3.26 -4.56
CA GLU A 222 -28.95 -2.43 -3.68
C GLU A 222 -28.17 -1.73 -2.57
N SER A 223 -27.17 -2.39 -1.98
CA SER A 223 -26.25 -1.83 -0.98
C SER A 223 -24.93 -1.43 -1.61
N GLY A 224 -24.30 -0.38 -1.08
CA GLY A 224 -22.90 -0.12 -1.41
C GLY A 224 -21.98 -1.21 -0.87
N TRP A 225 -20.70 -1.20 -1.25
CA TRP A 225 -19.72 -2.14 -0.73
C TRP A 225 -18.31 -1.55 -0.63
N GLN A 226 -17.50 -2.13 0.25
CA GLN A 226 -16.07 -1.85 0.33
C GLN A 226 -15.23 -3.13 0.34
N ILE A 227 -14.06 -3.10 -0.32
CA ILE A 227 -13.10 -4.21 -0.31
C ILE A 227 -11.66 -3.74 -0.10
N GLU A 228 -10.91 -4.52 0.68
CA GLU A 228 -9.45 -4.45 0.72
C GLU A 228 -8.92 -5.20 -0.49
N CYS A 229 -8.27 -4.50 -1.42
CA CYS A 229 -7.62 -5.11 -2.58
C CYS A 229 -6.10 -5.06 -2.44
N TYR A 230 -5.40 -5.89 -3.21
CA TYR A 230 -3.93 -5.86 -3.24
C TYR A 230 -3.42 -5.94 -4.70
N PRO A 231 -2.95 -4.82 -5.29
CA PRO A 231 -2.54 -4.75 -6.69
C PRO A 231 -1.45 -5.74 -7.09
N HIS A 232 -0.49 -6.06 -6.21
CA HIS A 232 0.63 -6.92 -6.59
C HIS A 232 0.20 -8.37 -6.97
N PRO A 233 -0.57 -9.09 -6.15
CA PRO A 233 -1.22 -10.33 -6.57
C PRO A 233 -2.21 -10.15 -7.73
N ALA A 234 -2.98 -9.06 -7.75
CA ALA A 234 -3.96 -8.84 -8.81
C ALA A 234 -3.28 -8.77 -10.19
N LEU A 235 -2.18 -8.02 -10.33
CA LEU A 235 -1.41 -7.95 -11.57
C LEU A 235 -0.89 -9.32 -12.03
N ILE A 236 -0.52 -10.19 -11.10
CA ILE A 236 -0.10 -11.57 -11.41
C ILE A 236 -1.24 -12.34 -12.06
N GLU A 237 -2.43 -12.30 -11.46
CA GLU A 237 -3.57 -13.08 -11.94
C GLU A 237 -4.13 -12.50 -13.24
N LEU A 238 -4.31 -11.17 -13.32
CA LEU A 238 -4.86 -10.48 -14.48
C LEU A 238 -3.99 -10.66 -15.74
N PHE A 239 -2.68 -10.56 -15.59
CA PHE A 239 -1.76 -10.56 -16.73
C PHE A 239 -0.99 -11.87 -16.88
N GLY A 240 -1.23 -12.86 -16.02
CA GLY A 240 -0.55 -14.16 -16.04
C GLY A 240 0.94 -14.05 -15.77
N LEU A 241 1.36 -13.15 -14.87
CA LEU A 241 2.78 -12.92 -14.58
C LEU A 241 3.32 -14.01 -13.66
N GLU A 242 4.56 -14.46 -13.89
CA GLU A 242 5.20 -15.44 -13.01
C GLU A 242 5.48 -14.90 -11.60
N LYS A 243 5.78 -13.60 -11.51
CA LYS A 243 6.18 -12.90 -10.28
C LYS A 243 5.62 -11.47 -10.26
N ARG A 244 5.72 -10.83 -9.10
CA ARG A 244 5.34 -9.42 -8.89
C ARG A 244 5.99 -8.51 -9.93
N HIS A 245 5.16 -7.75 -10.64
CA HIS A 245 5.61 -6.65 -11.49
C HIS A 245 6.34 -5.56 -10.70
N LYS A 246 7.51 -5.13 -11.16
CA LYS A 246 8.34 -4.12 -10.48
C LYS A 246 8.18 -2.77 -11.18
N TYR A 247 7.30 -1.92 -10.67
CA TYR A 247 7.10 -0.55 -11.17
C TYR A 247 7.38 0.53 -10.12
N LYS A 248 7.39 0.15 -8.83
CA LYS A 248 7.70 1.05 -7.69
C LYS A 248 9.02 0.78 -6.97
N LYS A 249 9.87 -0.12 -7.51
CA LYS A 249 11.16 -0.53 -6.93
C LYS A 249 12.31 -0.35 -7.92
N GLY A 250 13.50 -0.07 -7.39
CA GLY A 250 14.72 0.15 -8.18
C GLY A 250 15.06 1.62 -8.36
N THR A 251 16.04 1.87 -9.22
CA THR A 251 16.46 3.19 -9.70
C THR A 251 15.31 3.92 -10.42
N SER A 252 15.43 5.23 -10.60
CA SER A 252 14.42 6.00 -11.35
C SER A 252 14.26 5.52 -12.81
N ILE A 253 15.30 4.93 -13.42
CA ILE A 253 15.22 4.33 -14.75
C ILE A 253 14.35 3.06 -14.70
N GLU A 254 14.64 2.15 -13.77
CA GLU A 254 13.87 0.91 -13.61
C GLU A 254 12.40 1.17 -13.26
N LYS A 255 12.13 2.17 -12.40
CA LYS A 255 10.76 2.58 -12.07
C LYS A 255 9.99 3.09 -13.28
N ARG A 256 10.60 3.97 -14.08
CA ARG A 256 9.98 4.46 -15.33
C ARG A 256 9.67 3.31 -16.27
N GLN A 257 10.62 2.42 -16.50
CA GLN A 257 10.41 1.26 -17.36
C GLN A 257 9.29 0.34 -16.84
N GLY A 258 9.24 0.12 -15.53
CA GLY A 258 8.18 -0.66 -14.92
C GLY A 258 6.81 0.01 -14.99
N GLN A 259 6.72 1.33 -14.84
CA GLN A 259 5.48 2.09 -15.01
C GLN A 259 5.01 2.10 -16.48
N ILE A 260 5.92 2.19 -17.45
CA ILE A 260 5.61 2.06 -18.88
C ILE A 260 4.99 0.68 -19.16
N GLN A 261 5.60 -0.39 -18.66
CA GLN A 261 5.04 -1.75 -18.80
C GLN A 261 3.69 -1.90 -18.10
N LEU A 262 3.50 -1.25 -16.94
CA LEU A 262 2.21 -1.26 -16.25
C LEU A 262 1.14 -0.50 -17.06
N ALA A 263 1.51 0.62 -17.69
CA ALA A 263 0.62 1.35 -18.58
C ALA A 263 0.20 0.51 -19.79
N GLU A 264 1.12 -0.25 -20.40
CA GLU A 264 0.81 -1.19 -21.48
C GLU A 264 -0.17 -2.27 -21.03
N TYR A 265 0.03 -2.83 -19.83
CA TYR A 265 -0.93 -3.78 -19.24
C TYR A 265 -2.31 -3.16 -19.05
N ILE A 266 -2.39 -1.95 -18.47
CA ILE A 266 -3.65 -1.24 -18.27
C ILE A 266 -4.33 -0.94 -19.62
N GLN A 267 -3.57 -0.50 -20.62
CA GLN A 267 -4.10 -0.25 -21.97
C GLN A 267 -4.66 -1.52 -22.60
N SER A 268 -4.05 -2.69 -22.37
CA SER A 268 -4.58 -3.95 -22.90
C SER A 268 -5.97 -4.31 -22.36
N LEU A 269 -6.36 -3.78 -21.19
CA LEU A 269 -7.69 -3.99 -20.59
C LEU A 269 -8.83 -3.34 -21.40
N CYS A 270 -8.54 -2.44 -22.34
CA CYS A 270 -9.55 -1.90 -23.26
C CYS A 270 -10.18 -2.97 -24.16
N SER A 271 -9.47 -4.09 -24.36
CA SER A 271 -9.90 -5.21 -25.19
C SER A 271 -10.31 -6.44 -24.37
N SER A 272 -10.43 -6.31 -23.04
CA SER A 272 -10.82 -7.41 -22.16
C SER A 272 -12.27 -7.83 -22.40
N SER A 273 -12.49 -9.13 -22.61
CA SER A 273 -13.83 -9.72 -22.78
C SER A 273 -14.60 -9.86 -21.45
N THR A 274 -13.89 -9.80 -20.33
CA THR A 274 -14.47 -9.87 -18.98
C THR A 274 -15.01 -8.51 -18.55
N LEU A 275 -14.16 -7.48 -18.64
CA LEU A 275 -14.48 -6.10 -18.27
C LEU A 275 -13.60 -5.16 -19.09
N SER A 276 -14.19 -4.42 -20.03
CA SER A 276 -13.47 -3.43 -20.83
C SER A 276 -13.16 -2.18 -20.01
N LEU A 277 -11.90 -1.73 -20.00
CA LEU A 277 -11.51 -0.45 -19.40
C LEU A 277 -11.44 0.64 -20.47
N LYS A 278 -12.25 1.70 -20.34
CA LYS A 278 -12.21 2.88 -21.20
C LYS A 278 -11.50 4.02 -20.47
N ILE A 279 -10.43 4.51 -21.08
CA ILE A 279 -9.64 5.65 -20.57
C ILE A 279 -9.79 6.81 -21.56
N PRO A 280 -10.54 7.88 -21.20
CA PRO A 280 -10.63 9.08 -22.01
C PRO A 280 -9.27 9.76 -22.28
N ASP A 281 -9.17 10.47 -23.40
CA ASP A 281 -7.95 11.17 -23.84
C ASP A 281 -7.34 12.07 -22.74
N ALA A 282 -8.18 12.69 -21.91
CA ALA A 282 -7.78 13.54 -20.79
C ALA A 282 -6.84 12.84 -19.78
N PHE A 283 -6.88 11.51 -19.70
CA PHE A 283 -6.07 10.72 -18.76
C PHE A 283 -4.94 9.94 -19.44
N THR A 284 -4.85 9.98 -20.77
CA THR A 284 -3.86 9.18 -21.52
C THR A 284 -2.41 9.54 -21.22
N ALA A 285 -2.15 10.75 -20.73
CA ALA A 285 -0.81 11.19 -20.34
C ALA A 285 -0.18 10.27 -19.27
N PHE A 286 -0.97 9.76 -18.32
CA PHE A 286 -0.49 8.84 -17.27
C PHE A 286 -0.04 7.48 -17.80
N LEU A 287 -0.47 7.14 -19.02
CA LEU A 287 -0.16 5.88 -19.69
C LEU A 287 0.80 6.06 -20.87
N ASN A 288 1.17 7.30 -21.19
CA ASN A 288 2.02 7.61 -22.33
C ASN A 288 3.49 7.33 -21.99
N SER A 289 4.15 6.49 -22.80
CA SER A 289 5.52 6.06 -22.53
C SER A 289 6.53 7.21 -22.56
N GLU A 290 6.42 8.15 -23.50
CA GLU A 290 7.29 9.32 -23.61
C GLU A 290 7.14 10.26 -22.40
N HIS A 291 5.90 10.49 -21.97
CA HIS A 291 5.61 11.26 -20.77
C HIS A 291 6.26 10.62 -19.54
N ILE A 292 6.03 9.32 -19.31
CA ILE A 292 6.58 8.58 -18.17
C ILE A 292 8.12 8.60 -18.20
N GLN A 293 8.73 8.48 -19.39
CA GLN A 293 10.18 8.52 -19.54
C GLN A 293 10.78 9.85 -19.05
N GLY A 294 10.05 10.96 -19.19
CA GLY A 294 10.43 12.29 -18.72
C GLY A 294 10.22 12.54 -17.22
N LEU A 295 9.52 11.65 -16.51
CA LEU A 295 9.18 11.86 -15.10
C LEU A 295 10.36 11.61 -14.16
N SER A 296 10.35 12.33 -13.04
CA SER A 296 11.29 12.13 -11.93
C SER A 296 10.69 12.58 -10.60
N GLY A 297 11.34 12.21 -9.49
CA GLY A 297 10.97 12.65 -8.14
C GLY A 297 9.49 12.46 -7.84
N GLN A 298 8.83 13.54 -7.44
CA GLN A 298 7.41 13.54 -7.08
C GLN A 298 6.49 13.27 -8.28
N GLY A 299 6.84 13.72 -9.49
CA GLY A 299 6.04 13.44 -10.69
C GLY A 299 5.99 11.94 -11.01
N LEU A 300 7.12 11.25 -10.86
CA LEU A 300 7.17 9.79 -11.03
C LEU A 300 6.37 9.05 -9.94
N LYS A 301 6.34 9.59 -8.71
CA LYS A 301 5.51 9.03 -7.64
C LYS A 301 4.02 9.28 -7.88
N HIS A 302 3.62 10.46 -8.34
CA HIS A 302 2.23 10.74 -8.68
C HIS A 302 1.73 9.86 -9.83
N ASN A 303 2.56 9.57 -10.82
CA ASN A 303 2.21 8.64 -11.88
C ASN A 303 2.10 7.19 -11.37
N GLU A 304 2.94 6.80 -10.40
CA GLU A 304 2.79 5.53 -9.67
C GLU A 304 1.41 5.44 -8.98
N ASP A 305 1.04 6.46 -8.20
CA ASP A 305 -0.25 6.54 -7.50
C ASP A 305 -1.43 6.46 -8.48
N ALA A 306 -1.32 7.13 -9.62
CA ALA A 306 -2.33 7.12 -10.66
C ALA A 306 -2.52 5.72 -11.27
N LEU A 307 -1.44 5.04 -11.62
CA LEU A 307 -1.50 3.68 -12.17
C LEU A 307 -2.04 2.68 -11.14
N ASP A 308 -1.61 2.79 -9.87
CA ASP A 308 -2.12 1.93 -8.78
C ASP A 308 -3.61 2.17 -8.52
N ALA A 309 -4.08 3.42 -8.55
CA ALA A 309 -5.50 3.75 -8.41
C ALA A 309 -6.35 3.20 -9.58
N ILE A 310 -5.86 3.26 -10.81
CA ILE A 310 -6.54 2.67 -11.98
C ILE A 310 -6.64 1.14 -11.82
N ILE A 311 -5.59 0.47 -11.34
CA ILE A 311 -5.65 -0.96 -11.06
C ILE A 311 -6.65 -1.27 -9.95
N CYS A 312 -6.67 -0.49 -8.87
CA CYS A 312 -7.68 -0.64 -7.81
C CYS A 312 -9.10 -0.47 -8.37
N LEU A 313 -9.32 0.50 -9.27
CA LEU A 313 -10.60 0.73 -9.94
C LEU A 313 -10.99 -0.45 -10.82
N TYR A 314 -10.03 -1.05 -11.53
CA TYR A 314 -10.29 -2.24 -12.33
C TYR A 314 -10.66 -3.44 -11.45
N ILE A 315 -9.98 -3.64 -10.32
CA ILE A 315 -10.34 -4.67 -9.33
C ILE A 315 -11.75 -4.41 -8.78
N ALA A 316 -12.10 -3.14 -8.51
CA ALA A 316 -13.43 -2.73 -8.10
C ALA A 316 -14.48 -3.14 -9.14
N GLY A 317 -14.21 -2.90 -10.43
CA GLY A 317 -15.12 -3.27 -11.52
C GLY A 317 -15.30 -4.77 -11.66
N LEU A 318 -14.22 -5.55 -11.53
CA LEU A 318 -14.30 -7.01 -11.56
C LEU A 318 -15.14 -7.57 -10.41
N TYR A 319 -14.95 -7.03 -9.20
CA TYR A 319 -15.77 -7.38 -8.05
C TYR A 319 -17.25 -7.05 -8.31
N ALA A 320 -17.53 -5.84 -8.83
CA ALA A 320 -18.87 -5.36 -9.11
C ALA A 320 -19.65 -6.21 -10.11
N ILE A 321 -19.01 -6.74 -11.16
CA ILE A 321 -19.66 -7.60 -12.16
C ILE A 321 -19.75 -9.07 -11.73
N GLY A 322 -19.41 -9.39 -10.48
CA GLY A 322 -19.47 -10.75 -9.95
C GLY A 322 -18.41 -11.68 -10.52
N LYS A 323 -17.25 -11.16 -10.95
CA LYS A 323 -16.12 -12.02 -11.35
C LYS A 323 -15.65 -12.82 -10.14
N GLU A 324 -15.20 -14.05 -10.38
CA GLU A 324 -14.58 -14.86 -9.32
C GLU A 324 -13.36 -14.14 -8.71
N MET A 325 -13.40 -13.99 -7.38
CA MET A 325 -12.33 -13.41 -6.56
C MET A 325 -11.90 -14.41 -5.49
N ALA A 326 -10.60 -14.48 -5.20
CA ALA A 326 -10.10 -15.11 -4.00
C ALA A 326 -10.20 -14.12 -2.84
N VAL A 327 -10.85 -14.54 -1.76
CA VAL A 327 -10.92 -13.80 -0.50
C VAL A 327 -10.06 -14.52 0.53
N PHE A 328 -9.00 -13.85 0.98
CA PHE A 328 -8.14 -14.35 2.05
C PHE A 328 -8.61 -13.74 3.37
N GLY A 329 -9.19 -14.52 4.28
CA GLY A 329 -9.73 -14.01 5.55
C GLY A 329 -11.23 -13.75 5.51
N ASP A 330 -11.71 -12.85 6.36
CA ASP A 330 -13.13 -12.57 6.57
C ASP A 330 -13.37 -11.12 7.03
N SER A 331 -14.63 -10.68 7.03
CA SER A 331 -15.03 -9.32 7.42
C SER A 331 -14.96 -9.06 8.94
N GLU A 332 -14.64 -10.06 9.76
CA GLU A 332 -14.46 -9.87 11.20
C GLU A 332 -12.99 -9.55 11.53
N LYS A 333 -12.06 -10.38 11.03
CA LYS A 333 -10.63 -10.31 11.38
C LYS A 333 -9.77 -9.65 10.32
N GLY A 334 -10.39 -9.23 9.22
CA GLY A 334 -9.74 -8.65 8.05
C GLY A 334 -9.58 -9.66 6.92
N TYR A 335 -9.61 -9.11 5.70
CA TYR A 335 -9.60 -9.87 4.46
C TYR A 335 -8.77 -9.16 3.40
N ILE A 336 -8.35 -9.90 2.37
CA ILE A 336 -7.75 -9.34 1.15
C ILE A 336 -8.42 -10.00 -0.06
N VAL A 337 -8.88 -9.19 -1.01
CA VAL A 337 -9.50 -9.65 -2.24
C VAL A 337 -8.50 -9.59 -3.40
N VAL A 338 -8.39 -10.70 -4.13
CA VAL A 338 -7.56 -10.82 -5.33
C VAL A 338 -8.42 -11.39 -6.48
N PRO A 339 -8.48 -10.75 -7.66
CA PRO A 339 -9.19 -11.31 -8.80
C PRO A 339 -8.52 -12.60 -9.28
N MET A 340 -9.32 -13.56 -9.74
CA MET A 340 -8.82 -14.86 -10.21
C MET A 340 -8.98 -15.03 -11.72
N GLY A 341 -7.99 -15.63 -12.36
CA GLY A 341 -8.04 -15.97 -13.79
C GLY A 341 -7.70 -14.80 -14.72
N ARG A 342 -7.50 -15.15 -15.99
CA ARG A 342 -7.11 -14.24 -17.08
C ARG A 342 -8.29 -13.82 -17.93
#